data_AF-A0A926UDD8-F1
#
_entry.id   AF-A0A926UDD8-F1
#
_cell.length_a   1.000
_cell.length_b   1.000
_cell.length_c   1.000
_cell.angle_alpha   90.00
_cell.angle_beta   90.00
_cell.angle_gamma   90.00
#
_symmetry.space_group_name_H-M   'P 1'
#
loop_
_entity.id
_entity.type
_entity.pdbx_description
1 polymer ?
#
loop_
_entity_poly.entity_id
_entity_poly.type
_entity_poly.pdbx_seq_one_letter_code
_entity_poly.pdbx_strand_id
1 'polypeptide(L)'
;MKLRSDPRTVASYLSAHGDWFQRCAKPLATERMSANAYCVSIGRIGALGYELEPKVGLELLPEVNGLYRILSVPLTGCHHTGCESGELVDQGYEVDFKSCFQIQPDSTDCLTCIEWQLDLGVTVQLPRFVQAMPGNLIERTGNQVLYQVVKRISRRLTQKIQEDFHSTIGSAQA
;
A
#
# COMPACT_ATOMS: atom_id res chain seq x y z
N MET A 1 0.45 14.40 5.63
CA MET A 1 -0.47 13.94 6.70
C MET A 1 -0.14 14.66 8.00
N LYS A 2 -1.10 14.92 8.89
CA LYS A 2 -0.83 15.47 10.24
C LYS A 2 -1.42 14.55 11.31
N LEU A 3 -0.66 14.27 12.37
CA LEU A 3 -1.10 13.53 13.55
C LEU A 3 -0.96 14.43 14.79
N ARG A 4 -1.95 14.38 15.69
CA ARG A 4 -2.01 15.20 16.91
C ARG A 4 -1.31 14.49 18.07
N SER A 5 0.02 14.44 18.05
CA SER A 5 0.83 14.01 19.20
C SER A 5 2.27 14.44 19.03
N ASP A 6 3.07 14.31 20.07
CA ASP A 6 4.52 14.48 20.00
C ASP A 6 5.19 13.45 19.06
N PRO A 7 6.36 13.77 18.49
CA PRO A 7 7.04 12.90 17.53
C PRO A 7 7.40 11.51 18.06
N ARG A 8 7.62 11.34 19.38
CA ARG A 8 8.02 10.05 19.94
C ARG A 8 6.83 9.09 19.99
N THR A 9 5.66 9.58 20.40
CA THR A 9 4.42 8.79 20.38
C THR A 9 4.06 8.38 18.95
N VAL A 10 4.20 9.31 17.99
CA VAL A 10 3.99 9.00 16.57
C VAL A 10 4.98 7.95 16.06
N ALA A 11 6.27 8.09 16.40
CA ALA A 11 7.29 7.12 16.01
C ALA A 11 7.01 5.73 16.58
N SER A 12 6.64 5.65 17.85
CA SER A 12 6.28 4.39 18.52
C SER A 12 5.07 3.71 17.85
N TYR A 13 4.02 4.48 17.55
CA TYR A 13 2.85 3.97 16.84
C TYR A 13 3.22 3.43 15.45
N LEU A 14 3.97 4.21 14.65
CA LEU A 14 4.33 3.81 13.28
C LEU A 14 5.26 2.59 13.26
N SER A 15 6.17 2.48 14.23
CA SER A 15 7.02 1.30 14.41
C SER A 15 6.23 0.05 14.81
N ALA A 16 5.09 0.20 15.49
CA ALA A 16 4.17 -0.89 15.83
C ALA A 16 3.23 -1.29 14.67
N HIS A 17 3.78 -1.37 13.44
CA HIS A 17 3.00 -1.65 12.23
C HIS A 17 2.30 -3.02 12.24
N GLY A 18 2.80 -3.96 13.05
CA GLY A 18 2.11 -5.22 13.34
C GLY A 18 0.64 -5.03 13.73
N ASP A 19 0.36 -3.97 14.48
CA ASP A 19 -0.95 -3.73 15.08
C ASP A 19 -1.87 -2.96 14.12
N TRP A 20 -1.40 -1.84 13.57
CA TRP A 20 -2.25 -0.93 12.81
C TRP A 20 -2.30 -1.22 11.31
N PHE A 21 -1.27 -1.83 10.71
CA PHE A 21 -1.17 -1.95 9.25
C PHE A 21 -2.32 -2.76 8.66
N GLN A 22 -2.62 -3.93 9.23
CA GLN A 22 -3.75 -4.77 8.77
C GLN A 22 -5.12 -4.08 8.95
N ARG A 23 -5.27 -3.25 9.98
CA ARG A 23 -6.51 -2.48 10.22
C ARG A 23 -6.65 -1.34 9.20
N CYS A 24 -5.56 -0.64 8.94
CA CYS A 24 -5.54 0.53 8.07
C CYS A 24 -5.47 0.21 6.58
N ALA A 25 -4.99 -0.99 6.23
CA ALA A 25 -4.79 -1.37 4.85
C ALA A 25 -6.09 -1.65 4.08
N LYS A 26 -7.27 -1.73 4.74
CA LYS A 26 -8.55 -1.81 4.02
C LYS A 26 -8.73 -0.59 3.09
N PRO A 27 -8.99 -0.78 1.78
CA PRO A 27 -9.62 -1.95 1.15
C PRO A 27 -8.66 -2.98 0.57
N LEU A 28 -7.35 -2.77 0.71
CA LEU A 28 -6.36 -3.73 0.31
C LEU A 28 -6.49 -4.93 1.24
N ALA A 29 -6.99 -6.06 0.74
CA ALA A 29 -7.05 -7.26 1.54
C ALA A 29 -5.62 -7.64 1.92
N THR A 30 -5.32 -7.69 3.23
CA THR A 30 -3.98 -7.97 3.73
C THR A 30 -3.92 -9.29 4.46
N GLU A 31 -3.06 -10.18 3.97
CA GLU A 31 -2.69 -11.41 4.66
C GLU A 31 -1.26 -11.27 5.19
N ARG A 32 -1.01 -11.69 6.42
CA ARG A 32 0.34 -11.61 6.99
C ARG A 32 1.18 -12.75 6.43
N MET A 33 2.32 -12.41 5.81
CA MET A 33 3.28 -13.39 5.30
C MET A 33 4.36 -13.71 6.33
N SER A 34 4.83 -12.69 7.06
CA SER A 34 5.86 -12.82 8.11
C SER A 34 5.67 -11.76 9.20
N ALA A 35 6.63 -11.62 10.11
CA ALA A 35 6.59 -10.58 11.14
C ALA A 35 6.37 -9.18 10.54
N ASN A 36 7.04 -8.88 9.42
CA ASN A 36 7.05 -7.56 8.80
C ASN A 36 6.55 -7.56 7.35
N ALA A 37 6.24 -8.74 6.78
CA ALA A 37 5.75 -8.87 5.42
C ALA A 37 4.25 -9.18 5.36
N TYR A 38 3.57 -8.58 4.39
CA TYR A 38 2.13 -8.67 4.17
C TYR A 38 1.84 -8.83 2.68
N CYS A 39 0.95 -9.73 2.31
CA CYS A 39 0.39 -9.79 0.98
C CYS A 39 -0.81 -8.86 0.89
N VAL A 40 -0.81 -7.97 -0.10
CA VAL A 40 -1.73 -6.84 -0.20
C VAL A 40 -2.38 -6.85 -1.59
N SER A 41 -3.71 -6.97 -1.65
CA SER A 41 -4.46 -6.80 -2.91
C SER A 41 -4.61 -5.31 -3.23
N ILE A 42 -4.15 -4.86 -4.40
CA ILE A 42 -4.31 -3.48 -4.90
C ILE A 42 -5.79 -3.15 -5.21
N GLY A 43 -6.64 -4.18 -5.23
CA GLY A 43 -8.06 -4.09 -5.57
C GLY A 43 -8.29 -4.29 -7.06
N ARG A 44 -9.55 -4.53 -7.44
CA ARG A 44 -9.90 -4.80 -8.84
C ARG A 44 -9.64 -3.59 -9.72
N ILE A 45 -8.86 -3.80 -10.77
CA ILE A 45 -8.57 -2.82 -11.81
C ILE A 45 -9.04 -3.39 -13.14
N GLY A 46 -9.77 -2.61 -13.92
CA GLY A 46 -10.28 -3.10 -15.19
C GLY A 46 -10.70 -2.00 -16.14
N ALA A 47 -10.45 -2.24 -17.42
CA ALA A 47 -10.87 -1.41 -18.54
C ALA A 47 -10.81 -2.23 -19.83
N LEU A 48 -11.46 -1.75 -20.90
CA LEU A 48 -11.43 -2.40 -22.23
C LEU A 48 -11.92 -3.87 -22.21
N GLY A 49 -12.81 -4.21 -21.27
CA GLY A 49 -13.33 -5.58 -21.10
C GLY A 49 -12.36 -6.56 -20.43
N TYR A 50 -11.24 -6.06 -19.90
CA TYR A 50 -10.28 -6.83 -19.13
C TYR A 50 -10.24 -6.34 -17.68
N GLU A 51 -10.32 -7.26 -16.72
CA GLU A 51 -10.28 -6.97 -15.28
C GLU A 51 -9.29 -7.91 -14.61
N LEU A 52 -8.49 -7.38 -13.68
CA LEU A 52 -7.56 -8.14 -12.87
C LEU A 52 -7.52 -7.57 -11.44
N GLU A 53 -7.14 -8.39 -10.48
CA GLU A 53 -6.99 -7.98 -9.08
C GLU A 53 -5.54 -8.25 -8.65
N PRO A 54 -4.64 -7.27 -8.82
CA PRO A 54 -3.22 -7.50 -8.61
C PRO A 54 -2.91 -7.55 -7.11
N LYS A 55 -2.02 -8.46 -6.73
CA LYS A 55 -1.51 -8.61 -5.37
C LYS A 55 -0.01 -8.30 -5.34
N VAL A 56 0.45 -7.75 -4.22
CA VAL A 56 1.86 -7.43 -3.99
C VAL A 56 2.26 -7.83 -2.58
N GLY A 57 3.46 -8.42 -2.43
CA GLY A 57 4.06 -8.61 -1.12
C GLY A 57 4.70 -7.30 -0.68
N LEU A 58 4.41 -6.83 0.52
CA LEU A 58 4.96 -5.62 1.11
C LEU A 58 5.72 -5.97 2.38
N GLU A 59 6.97 -5.56 2.49
CA GLU A 59 7.74 -5.62 3.73
C GLU A 59 7.89 -4.22 4.31
N LEU A 60 7.50 -4.08 5.57
CA LEU A 60 7.67 -2.87 6.36
C LEU A 60 9.01 -2.95 7.07
N LEU A 61 9.94 -2.10 6.65
CA LEU A 61 11.27 -2.08 7.22
C LEU A 61 11.28 -1.30 8.54
N PRO A 62 12.15 -1.67 9.49
CA PRO A 62 12.37 -0.87 10.68
C PRO A 62 12.83 0.54 10.30
N GLU A 63 12.54 1.48 11.18
CA GLU A 63 12.96 2.87 11.02
C GLU A 63 14.48 2.99 10.99
N VAL A 64 14.97 3.81 10.05
CA VAL A 64 16.40 4.18 9.95
C VAL A 64 16.51 5.69 9.75
N ASN A 65 17.07 6.41 10.72
CA ASN A 65 17.27 7.87 10.69
C ASN A 65 15.98 8.70 10.52
N GLY A 66 14.90 8.28 11.19
CA GLY A 66 13.56 8.86 11.10
C GLY A 66 12.84 8.54 9.79
N LEU A 67 13.41 7.69 8.94
CA LEU A 67 12.84 7.28 7.66
C LEU A 67 12.29 5.86 7.78
N TYR A 68 10.99 5.75 7.53
CA TYR A 68 10.28 4.50 7.48
C TYR A 68 10.09 4.11 6.02
N ARG A 69 10.21 2.82 5.70
CA ARG A 69 10.14 2.33 4.32
C ARG A 69 9.24 1.11 4.22
N ILE A 70 8.53 1.03 3.11
CA ILE A 70 7.72 -0.11 2.71
C ILE A 70 8.16 -0.48 1.30
N LEU A 71 8.61 -1.72 1.12
CA LEU A 71 9.14 -2.20 -0.16
C LEU A 71 8.36 -3.41 -0.65
N SER A 72 8.28 -3.56 -1.97
CA SER A 72 7.83 -4.77 -2.63
C SER A 72 8.76 -5.94 -2.30
N VAL A 73 8.17 -7.08 -1.93
CA VAL A 73 8.85 -8.36 -1.75
C VAL A 73 8.14 -9.44 -2.53
N PRO A 74 8.86 -10.48 -3.01
CA PRO A 74 8.23 -11.60 -3.71
C PRO A 74 7.14 -12.26 -2.86
N LEU A 75 6.04 -12.66 -3.50
CA LEU A 75 4.95 -13.40 -2.86
C LEU A 75 5.37 -14.86 -2.60
N THR A 76 6.25 -15.09 -1.63
CA THR A 76 6.63 -16.43 -1.16
C THR A 76 5.71 -16.87 -0.01
N GLY A 77 5.05 -18.03 -0.16
CA GLY A 77 4.30 -18.66 0.94
C GLY A 77 2.88 -18.15 1.22
N CYS A 78 2.27 -17.35 0.33
CA CYS A 78 0.84 -17.03 0.45
C CYS A 78 -0.01 -18.22 0.01
N HIS A 79 -0.91 -18.68 0.89
CA HIS A 79 -1.92 -19.69 0.54
C HIS A 79 -3.01 -19.04 -0.32
N HIS A 80 -2.77 -18.94 -1.63
CA HIS A 80 -3.85 -18.56 -2.53
C HIS A 80 -4.83 -19.73 -2.65
N THR A 81 -6.11 -19.48 -2.36
CA THR A 81 -7.21 -20.39 -2.70
C THR A 81 -7.30 -20.46 -4.23
N GLY A 82 -6.61 -21.44 -4.82
CA GLY A 82 -6.48 -21.60 -6.27
C GLY A 82 -5.06 -21.92 -6.78
N CYS A 83 -4.03 -21.83 -5.92
CA CYS A 83 -2.66 -22.22 -6.28
C CYS A 83 -2.19 -23.35 -5.37
N GLU A 84 -2.39 -24.58 -5.81
CA GLU A 84 -1.75 -25.74 -5.21
C GLU A 84 -0.31 -25.80 -5.73
N SER A 85 0.65 -25.66 -4.82
CA SER A 85 2.10 -25.78 -5.05
C SER A 85 2.81 -24.48 -5.44
N GLY A 86 3.89 -24.16 -4.73
CA GLY A 86 4.70 -22.94 -4.80
C GLY A 86 5.50 -22.73 -6.09
N GLU A 87 4.85 -22.79 -7.24
CA GLU A 87 5.36 -22.21 -8.48
C GLU A 87 4.76 -20.81 -8.67
N LEU A 88 5.62 -19.83 -8.94
CA LEU A 88 5.23 -18.49 -9.37
C LEU A 88 4.51 -18.63 -10.72
N VAL A 89 3.21 -18.94 -10.68
CA VAL A 89 2.33 -18.84 -11.85
C VAL A 89 2.51 -17.41 -12.38
N ASP A 90 2.92 -17.27 -13.64
CA ASP A 90 2.94 -15.98 -14.32
C ASP A 90 1.51 -15.42 -14.27
N GLN A 91 1.27 -14.50 -13.33
CA GLN A 91 -0.06 -13.96 -13.08
C GLN A 91 -0.45 -12.96 -14.17
N GLY A 92 0.42 -12.75 -15.18
CA GLY A 92 0.22 -11.76 -16.23
C GLY A 92 0.31 -10.34 -15.71
N TYR A 93 0.88 -10.11 -14.52
CA TYR A 93 1.14 -8.79 -13.99
C TYR A 93 2.32 -8.79 -13.01
N GLU A 94 2.91 -7.62 -12.83
CA GLU A 94 3.94 -7.32 -11.83
C GLU A 94 3.56 -6.01 -11.12
N VAL A 95 3.79 -5.93 -9.82
CA VAL A 95 3.55 -4.72 -9.03
C VAL A 95 4.84 -4.33 -8.33
N ASP A 96 5.33 -3.12 -8.61
CA ASP A 96 6.41 -2.50 -7.84
C ASP A 96 5.80 -1.46 -6.90
N PHE A 97 6.00 -1.65 -5.60
CA PHE A 97 5.50 -0.76 -4.56
C PHE A 97 6.67 -0.26 -3.74
N LYS A 98 6.87 1.05 -3.72
CA LYS A 98 7.88 1.71 -2.90
C LYS A 98 7.25 2.87 -2.18
N SER A 99 7.31 2.85 -0.86
CA SER A 99 6.84 3.96 -0.06
C SER A 99 7.83 4.30 1.03
N CYS A 100 7.92 5.59 1.33
CA CYS A 100 8.63 6.07 2.49
C CYS A 100 7.86 7.19 3.17
N PHE A 101 8.10 7.33 4.47
CA PHE A 101 7.60 8.47 5.20
C PHE A 101 8.61 8.94 6.24
N GLN A 102 8.57 10.25 6.49
CA GLN A 102 9.43 10.90 7.47
C GLN A 102 8.58 11.72 8.43
N ILE A 103 8.95 11.63 9.70
CA ILE A 103 8.36 12.42 10.78
C ILE A 103 9.06 13.77 10.80
N GLN A 104 8.29 14.84 10.65
CA GLN A 104 8.76 16.21 10.79
C GLN A 104 8.10 16.85 12.02
N PRO A 105 8.88 17.39 12.98
CA PRO A 105 8.33 18.12 14.09
C PRO A 105 7.67 19.41 13.58
N ASP A 106 6.39 19.61 13.87
CA ASP A 106 5.73 20.91 13.66
C ASP A 106 5.94 21.73 14.94
N SER A 107 6.64 22.85 14.82
CA SER A 107 7.10 23.68 15.96
C SER A 107 5.97 24.30 16.77
N THR A 108 4.72 24.18 16.31
CA THR A 108 3.69 25.16 16.65
C THR A 108 2.57 24.64 17.53
N ASP A 109 2.32 23.31 17.67
CA ASP A 109 1.08 22.87 18.36
C ASP A 109 0.96 21.37 18.75
N CYS A 110 2.00 20.72 19.31
CA CYS A 110 1.95 19.26 19.61
C CYS A 110 1.48 18.41 18.40
N LEU A 111 1.70 18.93 17.20
CA LEU A 111 1.31 18.35 15.93
C LEU A 111 2.58 17.77 15.31
N THR A 112 2.47 16.54 14.82
CA THR A 112 3.53 15.89 14.08
C THR A 112 3.10 15.81 12.62
N CYS A 113 3.89 16.40 11.74
CA CYS A 113 3.67 16.29 10.30
C CYS A 113 4.36 15.01 9.79
N ILE A 114 3.65 14.26 8.96
CA ILE A 114 4.19 13.10 8.26
C ILE A 114 4.12 13.40 6.77
N GLU A 115 5.30 13.46 6.17
CA GLU A 115 5.42 13.48 4.72
C GLU A 115 5.43 12.04 4.22
N TRP A 116 4.53 11.71 3.29
CA TRP A 116 4.37 10.37 2.75
C TRP A 116 4.62 10.42 1.25
N GLN A 117 5.51 9.56 0.77
CA GLN A 117 5.76 9.35 -0.64
C GLN A 117 5.41 7.91 -1.00
N LEU A 118 4.66 7.74 -2.09
CA LEU A 118 4.27 6.45 -2.64
C LEU A 118 4.56 6.45 -4.13
N ASP A 119 5.39 5.51 -4.54
CA ASP A 119 5.62 5.12 -5.91
C ASP A 119 5.00 3.72 -6.13
N LEU A 120 4.13 3.63 -7.14
CA LEU A 120 3.41 2.40 -7.50
C LEU A 120 3.48 2.21 -9.01
N GLY A 121 4.24 1.20 -9.42
CA GLY A 121 4.26 0.68 -10.78
C GLY A 121 3.43 -0.59 -10.88
N VAL A 122 2.64 -0.72 -11.95
CA VAL A 122 1.97 -1.98 -12.27
C VAL A 122 2.21 -2.28 -13.75
N THR A 123 2.88 -3.40 -14.02
CA THR A 123 3.08 -3.94 -15.36
C THR A 123 2.04 -5.02 -15.59
N VAL A 124 1.37 -5.02 -16.74
CA VAL A 124 0.34 -6.01 -17.06
C VAL A 124 0.60 -6.59 -18.44
N GLN A 125 0.62 -7.92 -18.53
CA GLN A 125 0.58 -8.64 -19.79
C GLN A 125 -0.84 -8.61 -20.33
N LEU A 126 -1.06 -7.78 -21.35
CA LEU A 126 -2.39 -7.61 -21.93
C LEU A 126 -2.77 -8.83 -22.78
N PRO A 127 -4.02 -9.31 -22.72
CA PRO A 127 -4.48 -10.38 -23.59
C PRO A 127 -4.60 -9.90 -25.05
N ARG A 128 -4.56 -10.85 -26.00
CA ARG A 128 -4.52 -10.57 -27.45
C ARG A 128 -5.62 -9.64 -27.95
N PHE A 129 -6.81 -9.72 -27.38
CA PHE A 129 -7.94 -8.85 -27.80
C PHE A 129 -7.74 -7.39 -27.41
N VAL A 130 -7.04 -7.09 -26.32
CA VAL A 130 -6.68 -5.72 -25.93
C VAL A 130 -5.52 -5.23 -26.79
N GLN A 131 -4.54 -6.09 -27.08
CA GLN A 131 -3.41 -5.75 -27.96
C GLN A 131 -3.84 -5.39 -29.39
N ALA A 132 -5.01 -5.85 -29.83
CA ALA A 132 -5.59 -5.50 -31.13
C ALA A 132 -6.13 -4.06 -31.19
N MET A 133 -6.21 -3.35 -30.06
CA MET A 133 -6.65 -1.96 -29.99
C MET A 133 -5.52 -0.98 -30.33
N PRO A 134 -5.83 0.28 -30.72
CA PRO A 134 -4.82 1.31 -30.94
C PRO A 134 -3.98 1.56 -29.68
N GLY A 135 -2.65 1.58 -29.81
CA GLY A 135 -1.72 1.73 -28.67
C GLY A 135 -1.98 2.97 -27.81
N ASN A 136 -2.34 4.10 -28.43
CA ASN A 136 -2.69 5.33 -27.73
C ASN A 136 -3.93 5.20 -26.82
N LEU A 137 -4.90 4.34 -27.18
CA LEU A 137 -6.07 4.07 -26.36
C LEU A 137 -5.69 3.19 -25.17
N ILE A 138 -4.86 2.17 -25.40
CA ILE A 138 -4.34 1.28 -24.35
C ILE A 138 -3.57 2.10 -23.30
N GLU A 139 -2.62 2.92 -23.73
CA GLU A 139 -1.80 3.75 -22.83
C GLU A 139 -2.63 4.75 -22.03
N ARG A 140 -3.51 5.50 -22.69
CA ARG A 140 -4.36 6.50 -22.00
C ARG A 140 -5.26 5.84 -20.97
N THR A 141 -5.88 4.72 -21.33
CA THR A 141 -6.77 3.98 -20.46
C THR A 141 -6.01 3.36 -19.28
N GLY A 142 -4.87 2.74 -19.54
CA GLY A 142 -3.98 2.18 -18.51
C GLY A 142 -3.52 3.25 -17.52
N ASN A 143 -2.98 4.37 -18.01
CA ASN A 143 -2.54 5.48 -17.16
C ASN A 143 -3.69 6.05 -16.31
N GLN A 144 -4.89 6.16 -16.87
CA GLN A 144 -6.05 6.62 -16.12
C GLN A 144 -6.45 5.63 -15.01
N VAL A 145 -6.45 4.33 -15.30
CA VAL A 145 -6.74 3.28 -14.29
C VAL A 145 -5.70 3.33 -13.17
N LEU A 146 -4.41 3.35 -13.51
CA LEU A 146 -3.32 3.42 -12.53
C LEU A 146 -3.41 4.67 -11.67
N TYR A 147 -3.64 5.84 -12.28
CA TYR A 147 -3.81 7.09 -11.54
C TYR A 147 -4.96 7.02 -10.52
N GLN A 148 -6.11 6.45 -10.91
CA GLN A 148 -7.26 6.30 -10.00
C GLN A 148 -6.97 5.36 -8.84
N VAL A 149 -6.25 4.27 -9.10
CA VAL A 149 -5.83 3.29 -8.10
C VAL A 149 -4.90 3.94 -7.07
N VAL A 150 -3.82 4.57 -7.53
CA VAL A 150 -2.86 5.29 -6.67
C VAL A 150 -3.57 6.33 -5.81
N LYS A 151 -4.41 7.16 -6.44
CA LYS A 151 -5.17 8.21 -5.75
C LYS A 151 -6.11 7.66 -4.68
N ARG A 152 -6.77 6.54 -4.97
CA ARG A 152 -7.70 5.88 -4.03
C ARG A 152 -6.96 5.28 -2.84
N ILE A 153 -5.85 4.59 -3.10
CA ILE A 153 -5.04 3.93 -2.08
C ILE A 153 -4.40 4.97 -1.16
N SER A 154 -3.69 5.95 -1.74
CA SER A 154 -3.01 7.00 -0.98
C SER A 154 -3.97 7.76 -0.06
N ARG A 155 -5.13 8.19 -0.60
CA ARG A 155 -6.13 8.93 0.18
C ARG A 155 -6.70 8.10 1.32
N ARG A 156 -7.06 6.82 1.07
CA ARG A 156 -7.69 5.97 2.08
C ARG A 156 -6.71 5.51 3.14
N LEU A 157 -5.50 5.12 2.76
CA LEU A 157 -4.46 4.71 3.71
C LEU A 157 -4.13 5.87 4.65
N THR A 158 -3.94 7.08 4.10
CA THR A 158 -3.73 8.30 4.88
C THR A 158 -4.88 8.56 5.86
N GLN A 159 -6.12 8.47 5.39
CA GLN A 159 -7.29 8.69 6.23
C GLN A 159 -7.40 7.64 7.34
N LYS A 160 -7.17 6.36 7.02
CA LYS A 160 -7.29 5.26 7.97
C LYS A 160 -6.21 5.28 9.03
N ILE A 161 -4.98 5.62 8.67
CA ILE A 161 -3.90 5.79 9.64
C ILE A 161 -4.22 6.94 10.60
N GLN A 162 -4.76 8.07 10.11
CA GLN A 162 -5.17 9.18 10.98
C GLN A 162 -6.32 8.77 11.91
N GLU A 163 -7.34 8.09 11.38
CA GLU A 163 -8.47 7.60 12.18
C GLU A 163 -8.04 6.59 13.25
N ASP A 164 -7.24 5.58 12.89
CA ASP A 164 -6.75 4.56 13.82
C ASP A 164 -5.84 5.18 14.89
N PHE A 165 -4.94 6.09 14.50
CA PHE A 165 -4.07 6.82 15.42
C PHE A 165 -4.89 7.65 16.43
N HIS A 166 -5.83 8.48 15.96
CA HIS A 166 -6.64 9.29 16.85
C HIS A 166 -7.59 8.43 17.71
N SER A 167 -8.02 7.26 17.23
CA SER A 167 -8.82 6.34 18.03
C SER A 167 -8.00 5.61 19.09
N THR A 168 -6.77 5.19 18.80
CA THR A 168 -5.94 4.44 19.76
C THR A 168 -5.25 5.35 20.77
N ILE A 169 -4.71 6.48 20.33
CA ILE A 169 -4.00 7.42 21.19
C ILE A 169 -4.97 8.42 21.84
N GLY A 170 -6.01 8.87 21.13
CA GLY A 170 -7.00 9.80 21.67
C GLY A 170 -7.89 9.18 22.76
N SER A 171 -8.08 7.86 22.77
CA SER A 171 -8.75 7.15 23.87
C SER A 171 -7.91 7.06 25.14
N ALA A 172 -6.60 7.29 25.06
CA ALA A 172 -5.69 7.27 26.20
C ALA A 172 -5.56 8.63 26.91
N GLN A 173 -6.29 9.65 26.44
CA GLN A 173 -6.32 11.00 27.02
C GLN A 173 -7.68 11.37 27.67
N ALA A 174 -8.54 10.39 27.97
CA ALA A 174 -9.79 10.60 28.70
C ALA A 174 -9.68 10.18 30.17
#